data_AF-A0A7J5D9J3-F1
#
_entry.id   AF-A0A7J5D9J3-F1
#
_cell.length_a   1.000
_cell.length_b   1.000
_cell.length_c   1.000
_cell.angle_alpha   90.00
_cell.angle_beta   90.00
_cell.angle_gamma   90.00
#
_symmetry.space_group_name_H-M   'P 1'
#
loop_
_entity.id
_entity.type
_entity.pdbx_description
1 polymer ?
#
loop_
_entity_poly.entity_id
_entity_poly.type
_entity_poly.pdbx_seq_one_letter_code
_entity_poly.pdbx_strand_id
1 'polypeptide(L)'
;MIDPVAHAQALEQARRANERVAAILKVADEHERMVKRLQKMHAEALEGYRVETSKARRERDRAVAQRIIAVKMAEETKETLESFMAKITADEILKAMAHDLSEARAALQRLEDDRRTLADVAQEAEAERNSAMRARRGAEARLAEYERRAQASGGHSGSRGLLDGSTMTGIVEQAKRVCPLVIFTLDSGPLAALDRDSSAGPMRNKLADTLATMQDYAEAKSLARATGGAAGPTLANLLTYTRAGHGYLSAQKLALKESDQVMTDRTYAAARLFAVPDDVDAAGRVPMCAHVRIGSGKPPAARLHYYDDTDNTGLIIVGYIGEHLPNPSRN
;
A
#
# COMPACT_ATOMS: atom_id res chain seq x y z
N MET A 1 102.28 -68.92 113.89
CA MET A 1 101.96 -67.54 114.31
C MET A 1 101.59 -66.75 113.06
N ILE A 2 100.41 -66.14 113.04
CA ILE A 2 99.99 -65.25 111.95
C ILE A 2 100.74 -63.93 112.10
N ASP A 3 101.28 -63.42 110.99
CA ASP A 3 101.88 -62.09 110.92
C ASP A 3 100.78 -61.01 111.05
N PRO A 4 100.78 -60.18 112.11
CA PRO A 4 99.76 -59.16 112.34
C PRO A 4 99.68 -58.12 111.22
N VAL A 5 100.74 -57.92 110.42
CA VAL A 5 100.74 -56.98 109.29
C VAL A 5 99.94 -57.55 108.12
N ALA A 6 100.07 -58.85 107.84
CA ALA A 6 99.34 -59.53 106.77
C ALA A 6 97.83 -59.59 107.04
N HIS A 7 97.43 -59.76 108.31
CA HIS A 7 96.00 -59.77 108.69
C HIS A 7 95.33 -58.40 108.52
N ALA A 8 96.02 -57.31 108.88
CA ALA A 8 95.53 -55.94 108.70
C ALA A 8 95.37 -55.57 107.21
N GLN A 9 96.31 -56.00 106.35
CA GLN A 9 96.23 -55.77 104.90
C GLN A 9 95.06 -56.53 104.25
N ALA A 10 94.77 -57.76 104.70
CA ALA A 10 93.63 -58.53 104.21
C ALA A 10 92.28 -57.90 104.57
N LEU A 11 92.15 -57.35 105.79
CA LEU A 11 90.95 -56.63 106.24
C LEU A 11 90.71 -55.34 105.43
N GLU A 12 91.76 -54.58 105.14
CA GLU A 12 91.67 -53.38 104.31
C GLU A 12 91.31 -53.72 102.85
N GLN A 13 91.86 -54.81 102.29
CA GLN A 13 91.44 -55.30 100.97
C GLN A 13 89.97 -55.72 100.95
N ALA A 14 89.48 -56.42 101.99
CA ALA A 14 88.09 -56.82 102.10
C ALA A 14 87.16 -55.60 102.21
N ARG A 15 87.56 -54.56 102.95
CA ARG A 15 86.82 -53.30 103.04
C ARG A 15 86.70 -52.61 101.68
N ARG A 16 87.81 -52.47 100.95
CA ARG A 16 87.81 -51.89 99.59
C ARG A 16 86.98 -52.71 98.60
N ALA A 17 86.99 -54.04 98.73
CA ALA A 17 86.13 -54.91 97.93
C ALA A 17 84.65 -54.67 98.24
N ASN A 18 84.27 -54.55 99.51
CA ASN A 18 82.90 -54.23 99.93
C ASN A 18 82.44 -52.85 99.44
N GLU A 19 83.31 -51.83 99.51
CA GLU A 19 83.01 -50.49 98.99
C GLU A 19 82.79 -50.51 97.46
N ARG A 20 83.57 -51.30 96.72
CA ARG A 20 83.36 -51.50 95.28
C ARG A 20 82.04 -52.21 94.97
N VAL A 21 81.69 -53.25 95.74
CA VAL A 21 80.41 -53.96 95.58
C VAL A 21 79.24 -53.02 95.86
N ALA A 22 79.32 -52.20 96.91
CA ALA A 22 78.29 -51.20 97.22
C ALA A 22 78.12 -50.16 96.09
N ALA A 23 79.22 -49.70 95.48
CA ALA A 23 79.17 -48.79 94.35
C ALA A 23 78.52 -49.43 93.11
N ILE A 24 78.85 -50.69 92.81
CA ILE A 24 78.24 -51.45 91.71
C ILE A 24 76.74 -51.64 91.93
N LEU A 25 76.32 -51.98 93.15
CA LEU A 25 74.90 -52.13 93.49
C LEU A 25 74.12 -50.82 93.33
N LYS A 26 74.73 -49.67 93.67
CA LYS A 26 74.11 -48.36 93.45
C LYS A 26 73.91 -48.05 91.97
N VAL A 27 74.91 -48.33 91.14
CA VAL A 27 74.82 -48.17 89.68
C VAL A 27 73.76 -49.11 89.10
N ALA A 28 73.65 -50.34 89.61
CA ALA A 28 72.63 -51.29 89.19
C ALA A 28 71.21 -50.80 89.51
N ASP A 29 70.97 -50.24 90.70
CA ASP A 29 69.67 -49.66 91.08
C ASP A 29 69.34 -48.41 90.23
N GLU A 30 70.34 -47.56 89.94
CA GLU A 30 70.17 -46.43 89.02
C GLU A 30 69.82 -46.87 87.60
N HIS A 31 70.47 -47.94 87.10
CA HIS A 31 70.15 -48.56 85.82
C HIS A 31 68.72 -49.15 85.81
N GLU A 32 68.31 -49.84 86.86
CA GLU A 32 66.96 -50.40 86.97
C GLU A 32 65.89 -49.29 86.95
N ARG A 33 66.13 -48.19 87.69
CA ARG A 33 65.27 -47.00 87.65
C ARG A 33 65.24 -46.37 86.26
N MET A 34 66.36 -46.33 85.55
CA MET A 34 66.43 -45.82 84.18
C MET A 34 65.65 -46.70 83.20
N VAL A 35 65.78 -48.02 83.29
CA VAL A 35 65.02 -48.99 82.47
C VAL A 35 63.52 -48.84 82.72
N LYS A 36 63.09 -48.74 83.98
CA LYS A 36 61.67 -48.49 84.33
C LYS A 36 61.15 -47.17 83.74
N ARG A 37 61.96 -46.10 83.75
CA ARG A 37 61.59 -44.83 83.10
C ARG A 37 61.46 -44.96 81.58
N LEU A 38 62.39 -45.64 80.92
CA LEU A 38 62.35 -45.88 79.47
C LEU A 38 61.14 -46.73 79.06
N GLN A 39 60.82 -47.78 79.82
CA GLN A 39 59.63 -48.60 79.60
C GLN A 39 58.35 -47.79 79.72
N LYS A 40 58.25 -46.91 80.73
CA LYS A 40 57.11 -46.02 80.90
C LYS A 40 56.97 -45.04 79.71
N MET A 41 58.06 -44.38 79.31
CA MET A 41 58.06 -43.47 78.16
C MET A 41 57.66 -44.18 76.86
N HIS A 42 58.12 -45.41 76.66
CA HIS A 42 57.77 -46.19 75.48
C HIS A 42 56.28 -46.58 75.46
N ALA A 43 55.73 -46.95 76.62
CA ALA A 43 54.30 -47.24 76.75
C ALA A 43 53.43 -46.00 76.48
N GLU A 44 53.82 -44.83 77.00
CA GLU A 44 53.14 -43.55 76.73
C GLU A 44 53.22 -43.16 75.25
N ALA A 45 54.36 -43.35 74.60
CA ALA A 45 54.54 -43.08 73.18
C ALA A 45 53.68 -44.01 72.29
N LEU A 46 53.60 -45.31 72.64
CA LEU A 46 52.75 -46.28 71.95
C LEU A 46 51.26 -45.93 72.07
N GLU A 47 50.81 -45.52 73.26
CA GLU A 47 49.43 -45.11 73.47
C GLU A 47 49.11 -43.82 72.69
N GLY A 48 50.02 -42.85 72.68
CA GLY A 48 49.90 -41.64 71.85
C GLY A 48 49.77 -41.97 70.36
N TYR A 49 50.61 -42.87 69.84
CA TYR A 49 50.53 -43.33 68.45
C TYR A 49 49.20 -44.06 68.15
N ARG A 50 48.71 -44.87 69.09
CA ARG A 50 47.43 -45.59 68.96
C ARG A 50 46.24 -44.62 68.88
N VAL A 51 46.24 -43.58 69.72
CA VAL A 51 45.20 -42.53 69.69
C VAL A 51 45.23 -41.78 68.37
N GLU A 52 46.40 -41.32 67.92
CA GLU A 52 46.52 -40.54 66.69
C GLU A 52 46.13 -41.35 65.44
N THR A 53 46.57 -42.60 65.36
CA THR A 53 46.14 -43.50 64.26
C THR A 53 44.64 -43.80 64.29
N SER A 54 44.03 -43.92 65.47
CA SER A 54 42.58 -44.09 65.58
C SER A 54 41.80 -42.84 65.13
N LYS A 55 42.33 -41.64 65.43
CA LYS A 55 41.75 -40.36 65.03
C LYS A 55 41.84 -40.17 63.51
N ALA A 56 43.02 -40.40 62.93
CA ALA A 56 43.24 -40.36 61.48
C ALA A 56 42.33 -41.36 60.73
N ARG A 57 42.08 -42.54 61.31
CA ARG A 57 41.14 -43.52 60.74
C ARG A 57 39.71 -42.97 60.73
N ARG A 58 39.23 -42.41 61.85
CA ARG A 58 37.87 -41.84 61.94
C ARG A 58 37.67 -40.66 60.98
N GLU A 59 38.68 -39.81 60.83
CA GLU A 59 38.64 -38.69 59.88
C GLU A 59 38.55 -39.18 58.43
N ARG A 60 39.33 -40.21 58.08
CA ARG A 60 39.25 -40.86 56.78
C ARG A 60 37.88 -41.46 56.52
N ASP A 61 37.32 -42.19 57.48
CA ASP A 61 36.01 -42.83 57.35
C ASP A 61 34.90 -41.78 57.14
N ARG A 62 34.97 -40.64 57.84
CA ARG A 62 34.05 -39.50 57.63
C ARG A 62 34.20 -38.89 56.24
N ALA A 63 35.42 -38.68 55.76
CA ALA A 63 35.67 -38.13 54.44
C ALA A 63 35.15 -39.05 53.31
N VAL A 64 35.33 -40.37 53.47
CA VAL A 64 34.78 -41.37 52.54
C VAL A 64 33.26 -41.33 52.55
N ALA A 65 32.62 -41.29 53.73
CA ALA A 65 31.16 -41.21 53.83
C ALA A 65 30.59 -39.94 53.16
N GLN A 66 31.22 -38.78 53.39
CA GLN A 66 30.84 -37.52 52.73
C GLN A 66 30.96 -37.61 51.21
N ARG A 67 32.02 -38.25 50.71
CA ARG A 67 32.24 -38.39 49.26
C ARG A 67 31.22 -39.33 48.61
N ILE A 68 30.82 -40.40 49.30
CA ILE A 68 29.75 -41.29 48.84
C ILE A 68 28.43 -40.53 48.73
N ILE A 69 28.09 -39.70 49.71
CA ILE A 69 26.88 -38.88 49.67
C ILE A 69 26.94 -37.90 48.48
N ALA A 70 28.07 -37.22 48.28
CA ALA A 70 28.25 -36.30 47.17
C ALA A 70 28.10 -36.97 45.80
N VAL A 71 28.61 -38.20 45.64
CA VAL A 71 28.44 -38.98 44.40
C VAL A 71 26.97 -39.33 44.16
N LYS A 72 26.25 -39.79 45.20
CA LYS A 72 24.82 -40.10 45.08
C LYS A 72 24.00 -38.87 44.68
N MET A 73 24.24 -37.73 45.33
CA MET A 73 23.58 -36.47 44.97
C MET A 73 23.87 -36.08 43.50
N ALA A 74 25.10 -36.28 43.03
CA ALA A 74 25.48 -36.02 41.64
C ALA A 74 24.74 -36.94 40.66
N GLU A 75 24.60 -38.24 40.98
CA GLU A 75 23.84 -39.19 40.17
C GLU A 75 22.36 -38.81 40.08
N GLU A 76 21.72 -38.45 41.21
CA GLU A 76 20.33 -37.98 41.22
C GLU A 76 20.15 -36.69 40.39
N THR A 77 21.08 -35.74 40.48
CA THR A 77 21.03 -34.53 39.63
C THR A 77 21.23 -34.83 38.15
N LYS A 78 22.00 -35.85 37.80
CA LYS A 78 22.18 -36.28 36.41
C LYS A 78 20.89 -36.89 35.85
N GLU A 79 20.25 -37.79 36.58
CA GLU A 79 19.01 -38.45 36.14
C GLU A 79 17.87 -37.44 35.93
N THR A 80 17.77 -36.45 36.82
CA THR A 80 16.78 -35.38 36.70
C THR A 80 17.04 -34.49 35.47
N LEU A 81 18.30 -34.18 35.17
CA LEU A 81 18.66 -33.45 33.94
C LEU A 81 18.34 -34.25 32.68
N GLU A 82 18.67 -35.53 32.65
CA GLU A 82 18.40 -36.43 31.51
C GLU A 82 16.90 -36.56 31.25
N SER A 83 16.08 -36.71 32.30
CA SER A 83 14.62 -36.73 32.21
C SER A 83 14.03 -35.42 31.67
N PHE A 84 14.59 -34.27 32.09
CA PHE A 84 14.17 -32.96 31.59
C PHE A 84 14.52 -32.79 30.11
N MET A 85 15.73 -33.17 29.70
CA MET A 85 16.17 -33.12 28.30
C MET A 85 15.40 -34.10 27.40
N ALA A 86 14.99 -35.26 27.91
CA ALA A 86 14.18 -36.22 27.16
C ALA A 86 12.75 -35.71 26.90
N LYS A 87 12.21 -34.84 27.76
CA LYS A 87 10.88 -34.22 27.58
C LYS A 87 10.90 -33.07 26.58
N ILE A 88 12.03 -32.39 26.41
CA ILE A 88 12.23 -31.39 25.36
C ILE A 88 12.82 -32.15 24.17
N THR A 89 11.98 -32.89 23.44
CA THR A 89 12.49 -33.60 22.27
C THR A 89 12.80 -32.58 21.18
N ALA A 90 14.02 -32.64 20.64
CA ALA A 90 14.40 -31.83 19.48
C ALA A 90 13.41 -32.00 18.30
N ASP A 91 12.72 -33.14 18.23
CA ASP A 91 11.72 -33.47 17.22
C ASP A 91 10.45 -32.61 17.31
N GLU A 92 9.94 -32.34 18.52
CA GLU A 92 8.78 -31.45 18.71
C GLU A 92 9.10 -30.01 18.33
N ILE A 93 10.30 -29.54 18.69
CA ILE A 93 10.79 -28.21 18.30
C ILE A 93 10.94 -28.12 16.77
N LEU A 94 11.56 -29.13 16.15
CA LEU A 94 11.74 -29.17 14.69
C LEU A 94 10.40 -29.23 13.94
N LYS A 95 9.41 -29.96 14.45
CA LYS A 95 8.06 -30.01 13.87
C LYS A 95 7.34 -28.66 13.94
N ALA A 96 7.39 -27.99 15.09
CA ALA A 96 6.83 -26.65 15.24
C ALA A 96 7.50 -25.66 14.28
N MET A 97 8.84 -25.66 14.23
CA MET A 97 9.59 -24.81 13.31
C MET A 97 9.30 -25.11 11.83
N ALA A 98 9.10 -26.38 11.46
CA ALA A 98 8.76 -26.77 10.10
C ALA A 98 7.34 -26.32 9.70
N HIS A 99 6.38 -26.38 10.64
CA HIS A 99 5.05 -25.86 10.45
C HIS A 99 5.06 -24.34 10.24
N ASP A 100 5.72 -23.60 11.13
CA ASP A 100 5.84 -22.14 11.04
C ASP A 100 6.53 -21.71 9.74
N LEU A 101 7.57 -22.44 9.32
CA LEU A 101 8.26 -22.21 8.05
C LEU A 101 7.35 -22.48 6.84
N SER A 102 6.48 -23.49 6.92
CA SER A 102 5.49 -23.79 5.88
C SER A 102 4.44 -22.69 5.78
N GLU A 103 3.91 -22.22 6.91
CA GLU A 103 2.97 -21.10 6.95
C GLU A 103 3.59 -19.81 6.43
N ALA A 104 4.81 -19.49 6.85
CA ALA A 104 5.55 -18.32 6.38
C ALA A 104 5.77 -18.35 4.87
N ARG A 105 6.09 -19.53 4.30
CA ARG A 105 6.22 -19.72 2.85
C ARG A 105 4.89 -19.52 2.12
N ALA A 106 3.80 -20.06 2.65
CA ALA A 106 2.48 -19.87 2.07
C ALA A 106 2.03 -18.40 2.11
N ALA A 107 2.33 -17.69 3.20
CA ALA A 107 2.07 -16.25 3.31
C ALA A 107 2.92 -15.43 2.32
N LEU A 108 4.20 -15.78 2.16
CA LEU A 108 5.09 -15.13 1.18
C LEU A 108 4.56 -15.29 -0.25
N GLN A 109 4.14 -16.50 -0.63
CA GLN A 109 3.59 -16.75 -1.96
C GLN A 109 2.34 -15.89 -2.24
N ARG A 110 1.42 -15.79 -1.27
CA ARG A 110 0.23 -14.95 -1.39
C ARG A 110 0.60 -13.48 -1.58
N LEU A 111 1.56 -12.98 -0.80
CA LEU A 111 2.04 -11.60 -0.93
C LEU A 111 2.71 -11.34 -2.29
N GLU A 112 3.42 -12.33 -2.84
CA GLU A 112 4.01 -12.22 -4.17
C GLU A 112 2.95 -12.17 -5.28
N ASP A 113 1.89 -12.98 -5.17
CA ASP A 113 0.75 -12.99 -6.10
C ASP A 113 -0.05 -11.67 -6.02
N ASP A 114 -0.29 -11.16 -4.80
CA ASP A 114 -0.93 -9.87 -4.59
C ASP A 114 -0.08 -8.73 -5.15
N ARG A 115 1.24 -8.74 -4.90
CA ARG A 115 2.17 -7.75 -5.45
C ARG A 115 2.15 -7.75 -6.98
N ARG A 116 2.06 -8.92 -7.61
CA ARG A 116 1.97 -9.04 -9.07
C ARG A 116 0.65 -8.43 -9.57
N THR A 117 -0.46 -8.79 -8.94
CA THR A 117 -1.79 -8.25 -9.29
C THR A 117 -1.82 -6.72 -9.14
N LEU A 118 -1.26 -6.18 -8.06
CA LEU A 118 -1.16 -4.74 -7.84
C LEU A 118 -0.25 -4.04 -8.85
N ALA A 119 0.84 -4.69 -9.27
CA ALA A 119 1.71 -4.14 -10.31
C ALA A 119 0.99 -4.04 -11.66
N ASP A 120 0.20 -5.05 -12.04
CA ASP A 120 -0.58 -5.05 -13.28
C ASP A 120 -1.64 -3.92 -13.26
N VAL A 121 -2.38 -3.78 -12.15
CA VAL A 121 -3.36 -2.70 -11.95
C VAL A 121 -2.69 -1.31 -11.98
N ALA A 122 -1.53 -1.16 -11.33
CA ALA A 122 -0.80 0.11 -11.34
C ALA A 122 -0.31 0.47 -12.75
N GLN A 123 0.15 -0.51 -13.53
CA GLN A 123 0.56 -0.29 -14.91
C GLN A 123 -0.61 0.15 -15.80
N GLU A 124 -1.79 -0.46 -15.64
CA GLU A 124 -3.00 -0.07 -16.36
C GLU A 124 -3.44 1.35 -15.99
N ALA A 125 -3.46 1.67 -14.70
CA ALA A 125 -3.76 3.01 -14.20
C ALA A 125 -2.74 4.06 -14.69
N GLU A 126 -1.45 3.73 -14.77
CA GLU A 126 -0.44 4.61 -15.36
C GLU A 126 -0.65 4.83 -16.86
N ALA A 127 -1.03 3.78 -17.60
CA ALA A 127 -1.35 3.89 -19.02
C ALA A 127 -2.56 4.80 -19.27
N GLU A 128 -3.61 4.66 -18.45
CA GLU A 128 -4.78 5.53 -18.48
C GLU A 128 -4.41 6.98 -18.13
N ARG A 129 -3.66 7.19 -17.03
CA ARG A 129 -3.16 8.51 -16.61
C ARG A 129 -2.33 9.18 -17.71
N ASN A 130 -1.44 8.43 -18.36
CA ASN A 130 -0.61 8.96 -19.43
C ASN A 130 -1.44 9.33 -20.67
N SER A 131 -2.48 8.55 -20.98
CA SER A 131 -3.43 8.84 -22.06
C SER A 131 -4.25 10.10 -21.76
N ALA A 132 -4.77 10.21 -20.54
CA ALA A 132 -5.45 11.41 -20.06
C ALA A 132 -4.53 12.65 -20.07
N MET A 133 -3.26 12.52 -19.66
CA MET A 133 -2.29 13.62 -19.74
C MET A 133 -2.03 14.06 -21.18
N ARG A 134 -1.93 13.12 -22.14
CA ARG A 134 -1.77 13.46 -23.55
C ARG A 134 -3.00 14.17 -24.10
N ALA A 135 -4.20 13.69 -23.78
CA ALA A 135 -5.45 14.34 -24.14
C ALA A 135 -5.53 15.76 -23.56
N ARG A 136 -5.16 15.93 -22.28
CA ARG A 136 -5.09 17.22 -21.60
C ARG A 136 -4.10 18.17 -22.26
N ARG A 137 -2.87 17.73 -22.53
CA ARG A 137 -1.87 18.55 -23.26
C ARG A 137 -2.35 18.94 -24.66
N GLY A 138 -3.04 18.04 -25.35
CA GLY A 138 -3.68 18.34 -26.63
C GLY A 138 -4.76 19.41 -26.50
N ALA A 139 -5.58 19.34 -25.45
CA ALA A 139 -6.59 20.36 -25.15
C ALA A 139 -5.95 21.71 -24.76
N GLU A 140 -4.92 21.70 -23.92
CA GLU A 140 -4.14 22.88 -23.54
C GLU A 140 -3.49 23.55 -24.76
N ALA A 141 -2.93 22.78 -25.70
CA ALA A 141 -2.36 23.32 -26.93
C ALA A 141 -3.42 23.95 -27.85
N ARG A 142 -4.60 23.31 -27.98
CA ARG A 142 -5.74 23.87 -28.71
C ARG A 142 -6.25 25.15 -28.05
N LEU A 143 -6.30 25.19 -26.73
CA LEU A 143 -6.69 26.38 -25.96
C LEU A 143 -5.68 27.52 -26.16
N ALA A 144 -4.38 27.25 -26.08
CA ALA A 144 -3.34 28.26 -26.29
C ALA A 144 -3.32 28.78 -27.75
N GLU A 145 -3.67 27.96 -28.74
CA GLU A 145 -3.89 28.43 -30.11
C GLU A 145 -5.14 29.30 -30.23
N TYR A 146 -6.23 28.91 -29.56
CA TYR A 146 -7.45 29.71 -29.48
C TYR A 146 -7.20 31.06 -28.80
N GLU A 147 -6.52 31.09 -27.65
CA GLU A 147 -6.17 32.32 -26.93
C GLU A 147 -5.31 33.26 -27.78
N ARG A 148 -4.34 32.72 -28.53
CA ARG A 148 -3.56 33.52 -29.50
C ARG A 148 -4.44 34.11 -30.61
N ARG A 149 -5.41 33.34 -31.12
CA ARG A 149 -6.37 33.83 -32.13
C ARG A 149 -7.35 34.85 -31.54
N ALA A 150 -7.81 34.65 -30.31
CA ALA A 150 -8.74 35.54 -29.60
C ALA A 150 -8.07 36.88 -29.23
N GLN A 151 -6.82 36.85 -28.78
CA GLN A 151 -6.02 38.06 -28.54
C GLN A 151 -5.75 38.84 -29.83
N ALA A 152 -5.66 38.16 -30.98
CA ALA A 152 -5.55 38.79 -32.29
C ALA A 152 -6.87 39.38 -32.82
N SER A 153 -8.03 39.02 -32.25
CA SER A 153 -9.37 39.34 -32.80
C SER A 153 -10.30 40.17 -31.92
N GLY A 154 -9.88 40.59 -30.72
CA GLY A 154 -10.47 41.72 -29.99
C GLY A 154 -12.00 41.70 -29.78
N GLY A 155 -12.48 40.92 -28.80
CA GLY A 155 -13.73 41.16 -28.09
C GLY A 155 -15.04 40.78 -28.80
N HIS A 156 -15.73 39.76 -28.26
CA HIS A 156 -17.18 39.46 -28.34
C HIS A 156 -17.91 39.57 -29.71
N SER A 157 -17.17 39.58 -30.82
CA SER A 157 -17.65 39.42 -32.19
C SER A 157 -16.85 38.34 -32.95
N GLY A 158 -16.34 37.34 -32.23
CA GLY A 158 -15.32 36.43 -32.75
C GLY A 158 -15.84 35.44 -33.81
N SER A 159 -16.85 34.63 -33.47
CA SER A 159 -17.36 33.58 -34.36
C SER A 159 -18.56 34.04 -35.20
N ARG A 160 -19.54 34.73 -34.59
CA ARG A 160 -20.80 35.07 -35.27
C ARG A 160 -20.63 35.92 -36.52
N GLY A 161 -19.74 36.91 -36.48
CA GLY A 161 -19.47 37.79 -37.62
C GLY A 161 -18.81 37.07 -38.81
N LEU A 162 -18.20 35.90 -38.58
CA LEU A 162 -17.57 35.07 -39.59
C LEU A 162 -18.53 34.03 -40.21
N LEU A 163 -19.78 33.99 -39.74
CA LEU A 163 -20.84 33.11 -40.22
C LEU A 163 -21.84 33.90 -41.10
N ASP A 164 -21.39 34.28 -42.30
CA ASP A 164 -22.12 35.12 -43.27
C ASP A 164 -22.44 34.41 -44.60
N GLY A 165 -22.21 33.09 -44.65
CA GLY A 165 -22.44 32.24 -45.81
C GLY A 165 -23.81 32.46 -46.48
N SER A 166 -23.78 32.50 -47.83
CA SER A 166 -24.96 32.70 -48.66
C SER A 166 -25.87 31.47 -48.77
N THR A 167 -25.39 30.31 -48.31
CA THR A 167 -26.11 29.02 -48.30
C THR A 167 -26.02 28.38 -46.91
N MET A 168 -26.95 27.48 -46.59
CA MET A 168 -26.94 26.71 -45.35
C MET A 168 -25.65 25.91 -45.19
N THR A 169 -25.21 25.27 -46.28
CA THR A 169 -23.93 24.56 -46.35
C THR A 169 -22.76 25.52 -46.12
N GLY A 170 -22.80 26.73 -46.70
CA GLY A 170 -21.77 27.74 -46.52
C GLY A 170 -21.60 28.16 -45.04
N ILE A 171 -22.71 28.34 -44.32
CA ILE A 171 -22.69 28.64 -42.88
C ILE A 171 -22.05 27.49 -42.08
N VAL A 172 -22.41 26.25 -42.37
CA VAL A 172 -21.82 25.08 -41.67
C VAL A 172 -20.34 24.93 -41.99
N GLU A 173 -19.92 25.11 -43.23
CA GLU A 173 -18.50 25.05 -43.61
C GLU A 173 -17.67 26.18 -42.98
N GLN A 174 -18.23 27.39 -42.84
CA GLN A 174 -17.62 28.45 -42.05
C GLN A 174 -17.52 28.06 -40.58
N ALA A 175 -18.61 27.55 -39.99
CA ALA A 175 -18.64 27.12 -38.59
C ALA A 175 -17.61 26.02 -38.28
N LYS A 176 -17.41 25.04 -39.17
CA LYS A 176 -16.34 24.04 -39.02
C LYS A 176 -14.94 24.66 -38.84
N ARG A 177 -14.71 25.86 -39.38
CA ARG A 177 -13.42 26.58 -39.27
C ARG A 177 -13.34 27.49 -38.03
N VAL A 178 -14.46 28.08 -37.63
CA VAL A 178 -14.48 29.16 -36.61
C VAL A 178 -15.11 28.74 -35.28
N CYS A 179 -15.79 27.59 -35.24
CA CYS A 179 -16.44 27.02 -34.06
C CYS A 179 -15.82 25.65 -33.72
N PRO A 180 -14.58 25.58 -33.23
CA PRO A 180 -13.87 24.32 -33.00
C PRO A 180 -14.49 23.42 -31.92
N LEU A 181 -15.38 23.94 -31.08
CA LEU A 181 -16.09 23.17 -30.06
C LEU A 181 -17.45 22.64 -30.54
N VAL A 182 -17.81 22.95 -31.80
CA VAL A 182 -19.03 22.46 -32.44
C VAL A 182 -18.65 21.50 -33.56
N ILE A 183 -18.95 20.22 -33.37
CA ILE A 183 -18.66 19.16 -34.33
C ILE A 183 -19.91 18.83 -35.14
N PHE A 184 -19.73 18.55 -36.43
CA PHE A 184 -20.82 18.26 -37.36
C PHE A 184 -20.70 16.82 -37.86
N THR A 185 -21.69 15.99 -37.55
CA THR A 185 -21.83 14.60 -38.03
C THR A 185 -23.05 14.41 -38.94
N LEU A 186 -23.66 15.53 -39.33
CA LEU A 186 -24.88 15.59 -40.13
C LEU A 186 -24.69 15.22 -41.60
N ASP A 187 -25.77 14.74 -42.21
CA ASP A 187 -25.90 14.58 -43.67
C ASP A 187 -26.12 15.93 -44.36
N SER A 188 -25.39 16.17 -45.45
CA SER A 188 -25.46 17.41 -46.23
C SER A 188 -26.74 17.54 -47.06
N GLY A 189 -27.42 16.41 -47.37
CA GLY A 189 -28.65 16.41 -48.18
C GLY A 189 -29.79 17.24 -47.57
N PRO A 190 -30.26 16.91 -46.35
CA PRO A 190 -31.31 17.67 -45.65
C PRO A 190 -30.95 19.15 -45.43
N LEU A 191 -29.67 19.43 -45.18
CA LEU A 191 -29.16 20.79 -45.00
C LEU A 191 -29.29 21.62 -46.30
N ALA A 192 -28.81 21.07 -47.42
CA ALA A 192 -28.84 21.73 -48.72
C ALA A 192 -30.28 21.92 -49.25
N ALA A 193 -31.21 21.03 -48.86
CA ALA A 193 -32.61 21.15 -49.24
C ALA A 193 -33.27 22.45 -48.73
N LEU A 194 -32.83 22.96 -47.57
CA LEU A 194 -33.37 24.17 -46.96
C LEU A 194 -33.09 25.45 -47.77
N ASP A 195 -32.04 25.47 -48.60
CA ASP A 195 -31.71 26.64 -49.43
C ASP A 195 -32.74 26.91 -50.53
N ARG A 196 -33.60 25.93 -50.85
CA ARG A 196 -34.70 26.08 -51.82
C ARG A 196 -35.92 26.81 -51.24
N ASP A 197 -35.98 27.00 -49.92
CA ASP A 197 -37.11 27.65 -49.26
C ASP A 197 -37.03 29.19 -49.41
N SER A 198 -38.18 29.84 -49.61
CA SER A 198 -38.24 31.30 -49.74
C SER A 198 -37.80 32.06 -48.48
N SER A 199 -37.79 31.39 -47.33
CA SER A 199 -37.32 31.91 -46.04
C SER A 199 -35.92 31.41 -45.65
N ALA A 200 -35.14 30.87 -46.60
CA ALA A 200 -33.77 30.41 -46.38
C ALA A 200 -32.87 31.50 -45.76
N GLY A 201 -33.00 32.77 -46.20
CA GLY A 201 -32.22 33.89 -45.66
C GLY A 201 -32.36 34.07 -44.14
N PRO A 202 -33.56 34.32 -43.62
CA PRO A 202 -33.81 34.37 -42.18
C PRO A 202 -33.43 33.07 -41.43
N MET A 203 -33.55 31.91 -42.05
CA MET A 203 -33.12 30.65 -41.44
C MET A 203 -31.59 30.57 -41.33
N ARG A 204 -30.82 31.04 -42.33
CA ARG A 204 -29.35 31.10 -42.26
C ARG A 204 -28.86 31.98 -41.12
N ASN A 205 -29.48 33.14 -40.94
CA ASN A 205 -29.13 34.04 -39.82
C ASN A 205 -29.32 33.34 -38.46
N LYS A 206 -30.44 32.63 -38.27
CA LYS A 206 -30.69 31.88 -37.04
C LYS A 206 -29.75 30.70 -36.86
N LEU A 207 -29.40 30.02 -37.95
CA LEU A 207 -28.41 28.96 -37.90
C LEU A 207 -27.06 29.52 -37.43
N ALA A 208 -26.61 30.63 -38.00
CA ALA A 208 -25.39 31.30 -37.58
C ALA A 208 -25.44 31.78 -36.12
N ASP A 209 -26.56 32.36 -35.67
CA ASP A 209 -26.77 32.74 -34.26
C ASP A 209 -26.68 31.52 -33.35
N THR A 210 -27.28 30.40 -33.76
CA THR A 210 -27.29 29.14 -33.01
C THR A 210 -25.89 28.57 -32.85
N LEU A 211 -25.13 28.45 -33.95
CA LEU A 211 -23.79 27.87 -33.94
C LEU A 211 -22.80 28.74 -33.17
N ALA A 212 -22.89 30.06 -33.29
CA ALA A 212 -22.08 30.98 -32.49
C ALA A 212 -22.42 30.88 -30.99
N THR A 213 -23.71 30.82 -30.63
CA THR A 213 -24.14 30.63 -29.23
C THR A 213 -23.64 29.29 -28.66
N MET A 214 -23.68 28.22 -29.46
CA MET A 214 -23.14 26.91 -29.07
C MET A 214 -21.64 26.98 -28.79
N GLN A 215 -20.87 27.64 -29.66
CA GLN A 215 -19.45 27.88 -29.45
C GLN A 215 -19.19 28.66 -28.15
N ASP A 216 -19.86 29.81 -27.96
CA ASP A 216 -19.69 30.67 -26.78
C ASP A 216 -20.06 29.92 -25.48
N TYR A 217 -21.11 29.10 -25.52
CA TYR A 217 -21.52 28.26 -24.40
C TYR A 217 -20.45 27.22 -24.03
N ALA A 218 -19.94 26.48 -25.02
CA ALA A 218 -18.92 25.46 -24.81
C ALA A 218 -17.61 26.08 -24.29
N GLU A 219 -17.23 27.26 -24.79
CA GLU A 219 -16.08 28.03 -24.30
C GLU A 219 -16.25 28.48 -22.86
N ALA A 220 -17.40 29.09 -22.53
CA ALA A 220 -17.69 29.56 -21.19
C ALA A 220 -17.65 28.42 -20.16
N LYS A 221 -18.18 27.25 -20.52
CA LYS A 221 -18.15 26.05 -19.67
C LYS A 221 -16.72 25.50 -19.51
N SER A 222 -15.95 25.46 -20.59
CA SER A 222 -14.55 25.04 -20.57
C SER A 222 -13.68 25.95 -19.69
N LEU A 223 -13.86 27.27 -19.80
CA LEU A 223 -13.15 28.26 -18.99
C LEU A 223 -13.50 28.15 -17.50
N ALA A 224 -14.78 27.95 -17.18
CA ALA A 224 -15.23 27.76 -15.80
C ALA A 224 -14.53 26.56 -15.14
N ARG A 225 -14.38 25.44 -15.87
CA ARG A 225 -13.63 24.27 -15.37
C ARG A 225 -12.14 24.52 -15.25
N ALA A 226 -11.54 25.19 -16.24
CA ALA A 226 -10.10 25.48 -16.22
C ALA A 226 -9.68 26.34 -15.01
N THR A 227 -10.59 27.19 -14.53
CA THR A 227 -10.37 28.05 -13.36
C THR A 227 -10.71 27.36 -12.02
N GLY A 228 -11.00 26.06 -12.03
CA GLY A 228 -11.25 25.25 -10.83
C GLY A 228 -12.64 25.44 -10.22
N GLY A 229 -13.54 26.16 -10.90
CA GLY A 229 -14.93 26.32 -10.49
C GLY A 229 -15.83 25.22 -11.08
N ALA A 230 -16.85 24.79 -10.32
CA ALA A 230 -17.97 24.09 -10.93
C ALA A 230 -18.69 25.03 -11.90
N ALA A 231 -19.14 24.51 -13.05
CA ALA A 231 -20.00 25.25 -13.95
C ALA A 231 -21.27 25.66 -13.18
N GLY A 232 -21.41 26.95 -12.87
CA GLY A 232 -22.55 27.47 -12.10
C GLY A 232 -23.89 27.19 -12.79
N PRO A 233 -25.03 27.45 -12.13
CA PRO A 233 -26.36 27.10 -12.64
C PRO A 233 -26.68 27.69 -14.02
N THR A 234 -26.07 28.82 -14.38
CA THR A 234 -26.18 29.43 -15.71
C THR A 234 -25.62 28.53 -16.83
N LEU A 235 -24.58 27.74 -16.53
CA LEU A 235 -23.87 26.89 -17.50
C LEU A 235 -24.35 25.43 -17.50
N ALA A 236 -25.44 25.11 -16.79
CA ALA A 236 -25.99 23.75 -16.71
C ALA A 236 -26.34 23.15 -18.08
N ASN A 237 -26.90 23.94 -19.00
CA ASN A 237 -27.13 23.56 -20.40
C ASN A 237 -27.28 24.80 -21.28
N LEU A 238 -27.31 24.61 -22.59
CA LEU A 238 -27.47 25.71 -23.55
C LEU A 238 -28.78 26.52 -23.33
N LEU A 239 -29.85 25.90 -22.81
CA LEU A 239 -31.10 26.62 -22.50
C LEU A 239 -30.94 27.55 -21.29
N THR A 240 -30.27 27.12 -20.22
CA THR A 240 -30.01 28.00 -19.07
C THR A 240 -29.08 29.15 -19.45
N TYR A 241 -28.08 28.85 -20.28
CA TYR A 241 -27.14 29.86 -20.77
C TYR A 241 -27.84 30.95 -21.58
N THR A 242 -28.68 30.55 -22.54
CA THR A 242 -29.48 31.49 -23.34
C THR A 242 -30.55 32.23 -22.52
N ARG A 243 -31.16 31.58 -21.51
CA ARG A 243 -32.12 32.24 -20.59
C ARG A 243 -31.48 33.32 -19.72
N ALA A 244 -30.21 33.16 -19.38
CA ALA A 244 -29.44 34.18 -18.68
C ALA A 244 -29.04 35.37 -19.57
N GLY A 245 -29.43 35.37 -20.85
CA GLY A 245 -29.16 36.45 -21.79
C GLY A 245 -27.81 36.35 -22.50
N HIS A 246 -27.15 35.19 -22.44
CA HIS A 246 -25.89 34.97 -23.14
C HIS A 246 -26.08 34.43 -24.57
N GLY A 247 -25.11 34.75 -25.43
CA GLY A 247 -25.08 34.38 -26.85
C GLY A 247 -26.10 35.16 -27.69
N TYR A 248 -26.42 34.60 -28.87
CA TYR A 248 -27.24 35.26 -29.90
C TYR A 248 -28.61 34.59 -30.08
N LEU A 249 -28.74 33.34 -29.64
CA LEU A 249 -29.95 32.53 -29.78
C LEU A 249 -30.98 32.85 -28.69
N SER A 250 -32.23 33.10 -29.10
CA SER A 250 -33.35 33.19 -28.16
C SER A 250 -33.67 31.82 -27.52
N ALA A 251 -33.74 31.79 -26.19
CA ALA A 251 -34.12 30.62 -25.40
C ALA A 251 -35.46 29.97 -25.83
N GLN A 252 -36.40 30.76 -26.38
CA GLN A 252 -37.70 30.25 -26.85
C GLN A 252 -37.61 29.31 -28.07
N LYS A 253 -36.46 29.33 -28.76
CA LYS A 253 -36.21 28.48 -29.93
C LYS A 253 -35.63 27.13 -29.55
N LEU A 254 -35.16 26.97 -28.32
CA LEU A 254 -34.47 25.78 -27.86
C LEU A 254 -35.41 24.91 -27.02
N ALA A 255 -35.42 23.61 -27.29
CA ALA A 255 -36.09 22.60 -26.51
C ALA A 255 -35.08 21.52 -26.09
N LEU A 256 -35.05 21.16 -24.81
CA LEU A 256 -34.14 20.13 -24.28
C LEU A 256 -34.66 18.71 -24.51
N LYS A 257 -35.95 18.56 -24.80
CA LYS A 257 -36.62 17.27 -25.02
C LYS A 257 -37.61 17.37 -26.18
N GLU A 258 -37.84 16.23 -26.84
CA GLU A 258 -38.98 16.03 -27.74
C GLU A 258 -40.26 15.71 -26.94
N SER A 259 -41.41 15.61 -27.61
CA SER A 259 -42.66 15.21 -26.94
C SER A 259 -42.60 13.75 -26.47
N ASP A 260 -43.33 13.43 -25.39
CA ASP A 260 -43.36 12.08 -24.82
C ASP A 260 -43.78 11.01 -25.84
N GLN A 261 -44.69 11.35 -26.76
CA GLN A 261 -45.12 10.46 -27.84
C GLN A 261 -44.03 10.16 -28.88
N VAL A 262 -43.11 11.10 -29.13
CA VAL A 262 -41.96 10.89 -30.01
C VAL A 262 -40.91 10.02 -29.33
N MET A 263 -40.82 10.10 -28.00
CA MET A 263 -39.84 9.36 -27.21
C MET A 263 -40.26 7.90 -26.94
N THR A 264 -41.56 7.60 -26.89
CA THR A 264 -42.07 6.25 -26.62
C THR A 264 -42.25 5.40 -27.87
N ASP A 265 -42.43 6.01 -29.04
CA ASP A 265 -42.54 5.30 -30.32
C ASP A 265 -41.15 4.98 -30.89
N ARG A 266 -40.91 3.69 -31.15
CA ARG A 266 -39.62 3.19 -31.67
C ARG A 266 -39.23 3.83 -33.00
N THR A 267 -40.20 4.13 -33.87
CA THR A 267 -39.98 4.71 -35.19
C THR A 267 -39.53 6.15 -35.07
N TYR A 268 -40.21 6.95 -34.25
CA TYR A 268 -39.86 8.36 -34.06
C TYR A 268 -38.58 8.54 -33.27
N ALA A 269 -38.31 7.69 -32.27
CA ALA A 269 -37.07 7.67 -31.52
C ALA A 269 -35.86 7.30 -32.42
N ALA A 270 -36.02 6.30 -33.31
CA ALA A 270 -34.97 5.91 -34.25
C ALA A 270 -34.58 7.05 -35.21
N ALA A 271 -35.54 7.90 -35.60
CA ALA A 271 -35.25 9.07 -36.43
C ALA A 271 -34.41 10.15 -35.74
N ARG A 272 -34.23 10.09 -34.40
CA ARG A 272 -33.36 11.00 -33.62
C ARG A 272 -32.01 10.37 -33.26
N LEU A 273 -31.68 9.19 -33.79
CA LEU A 273 -30.42 8.51 -33.53
C LEU A 273 -29.36 8.95 -34.56
N PHE A 274 -28.46 9.84 -34.16
CA PHE A 274 -27.46 10.42 -35.06
C PHE A 274 -26.05 9.97 -34.70
N ALA A 275 -25.15 10.03 -35.68
CA ALA A 275 -23.76 9.64 -35.52
C ALA A 275 -23.03 10.61 -34.58
N VAL A 276 -22.08 10.08 -33.81
CA VAL A 276 -21.12 10.83 -32.99
C VAL A 276 -19.72 10.24 -33.19
N PRO A 277 -18.65 11.00 -32.93
CA PRO A 277 -17.30 10.43 -32.87
C PRO A 277 -17.19 9.33 -31.80
N ASP A 278 -16.32 8.35 -32.02
CA ASP A 278 -16.10 7.23 -31.08
C ASP A 278 -15.61 7.71 -29.69
N ASP A 279 -14.91 8.85 -29.65
CA ASP A 279 -14.45 9.50 -28.42
C ASP A 279 -15.61 10.05 -27.56
N VAL A 280 -16.80 10.24 -28.15
CA VAL A 280 -18.01 10.68 -27.45
C VAL A 280 -18.83 9.49 -26.95
N ASP A 281 -19.10 8.52 -27.83
CA ASP A 281 -19.79 7.26 -27.48
C ASP A 281 -19.27 6.13 -28.37
N ALA A 282 -18.83 5.03 -27.75
CA ALA A 282 -18.25 3.88 -28.45
C ALA A 282 -19.24 3.16 -29.39
N ALA A 283 -20.55 3.33 -29.21
CA ALA A 283 -21.57 2.83 -30.15
C ALA A 283 -21.64 3.67 -31.44
N GLY A 284 -20.98 4.82 -31.49
CA GLY A 284 -20.90 5.73 -32.64
C GLY A 284 -22.22 6.46 -32.95
N ARG A 285 -23.26 6.30 -32.12
CA ARG A 285 -24.56 6.97 -32.29
C ARG A 285 -25.23 7.27 -30.96
N VAL A 286 -25.86 8.44 -30.86
CA VAL A 286 -26.62 8.86 -29.66
C VAL A 286 -27.99 9.44 -30.01
N PRO A 287 -28.99 9.29 -29.12
CA PRO A 287 -30.28 9.94 -29.29
C PRO A 287 -30.17 11.46 -29.03
N MET A 288 -30.42 12.28 -30.05
CA MET A 288 -30.39 13.75 -29.94
C MET A 288 -31.81 14.34 -29.86
N CYS A 289 -32.31 14.45 -28.62
CA CYS A 289 -33.66 14.98 -28.36
C CYS A 289 -33.67 16.51 -28.24
N ALA A 290 -32.53 17.08 -27.83
CA ALA A 290 -32.36 18.53 -27.76
C ALA A 290 -32.31 19.11 -29.17
N HIS A 291 -33.10 20.16 -29.39
CA HIS A 291 -33.20 20.76 -30.71
C HIS A 291 -33.47 22.27 -30.66
N VAL A 292 -33.10 22.93 -31.77
CA VAL A 292 -33.34 24.36 -32.00
C VAL A 292 -34.24 24.53 -33.21
N ARG A 293 -35.28 25.36 -33.07
CA ARG A 293 -36.18 25.75 -34.15
C ARG A 293 -35.53 26.84 -34.99
N ILE A 294 -35.04 26.48 -36.17
CA ILE A 294 -34.45 27.40 -37.14
C ILE A 294 -35.53 28.05 -38.01
N GLY A 295 -36.53 27.27 -38.41
CA GLY A 295 -37.67 27.73 -39.22
C GLY A 295 -38.70 28.58 -38.45
N SER A 296 -39.73 29.04 -39.17
CA SER A 296 -40.87 29.81 -38.64
C SER A 296 -41.97 28.93 -38.02
N GLY A 297 -41.82 27.60 -38.04
CA GLY A 297 -42.83 26.62 -37.61
C GLY A 297 -43.77 26.16 -38.73
N LYS A 298 -43.80 26.87 -39.86
CA LYS A 298 -44.42 26.39 -41.12
C LYS A 298 -43.46 25.48 -41.87
N PRO A 299 -43.94 24.50 -42.66
CA PRO A 299 -43.08 23.67 -43.52
C PRO A 299 -42.07 24.52 -44.28
N PRO A 300 -40.77 24.15 -44.31
CA PRO A 300 -40.17 22.89 -43.85
C PRO A 300 -40.02 22.73 -42.32
N ALA A 301 -40.34 23.78 -41.55
CA ALA A 301 -40.26 23.84 -40.10
C ALA A 301 -38.88 23.41 -39.58
N ALA A 302 -37.82 23.93 -40.24
CA ALA A 302 -36.45 23.47 -40.08
C ALA A 302 -35.99 23.42 -38.62
N ARG A 303 -35.27 22.34 -38.27
CA ARG A 303 -34.72 22.07 -36.95
C ARG A 303 -33.25 21.70 -37.03
N LEU A 304 -32.53 22.06 -35.97
CA LEU A 304 -31.18 21.58 -35.68
C LEU A 304 -31.28 20.66 -34.46
N HIS A 305 -30.81 19.42 -34.56
CA HIS A 305 -30.67 18.50 -33.44
C HIS A 305 -29.21 18.40 -33.02
N TYR A 306 -28.97 18.40 -31.71
CA TYR A 306 -27.62 18.36 -31.15
C TYR A 306 -27.54 17.50 -29.89
N TYR A 307 -26.31 17.06 -29.61
CA TYR A 307 -25.90 16.45 -28.36
C TYR A 307 -24.95 17.39 -27.62
N ASP A 308 -25.26 17.68 -26.37
CA ASP A 308 -24.43 18.50 -25.49
C ASP A 308 -23.51 17.58 -24.68
N ASP A 309 -22.28 17.41 -25.16
CA ASP A 309 -21.24 16.63 -24.48
C ASP A 309 -20.20 17.53 -23.81
N THR A 310 -20.61 18.77 -23.50
CA THR A 310 -19.71 19.75 -22.93
C THR A 310 -19.25 19.35 -21.54
N ASP A 311 -19.95 18.45 -20.83
CA ASP A 311 -19.56 17.89 -19.53
C ASP A 311 -18.43 16.87 -19.57
N ASN A 312 -18.30 16.13 -20.68
CA ASN A 312 -17.29 15.10 -20.83
C ASN A 312 -16.15 15.60 -21.74
N THR A 313 -16.42 15.80 -23.03
CA THR A 313 -15.41 16.17 -24.03
C THR A 313 -15.25 17.68 -24.20
N GLY A 314 -16.21 18.48 -23.73
CA GLY A 314 -16.24 19.93 -23.97
C GLY A 314 -16.87 20.30 -25.32
N LEU A 315 -17.44 19.33 -26.04
CA LEU A 315 -17.95 19.50 -27.39
C LEU A 315 -19.48 19.54 -27.45
N ILE A 316 -20.00 20.19 -28.48
CA ILE A 316 -21.39 20.09 -28.91
C ILE A 316 -21.41 19.42 -30.27
N ILE A 317 -22.19 18.36 -30.42
CA ILE A 317 -22.27 17.60 -31.66
C ILE A 317 -23.60 17.87 -32.34
N VAL A 318 -23.56 18.41 -33.55
CA VAL A 318 -24.73 18.66 -34.41
C VAL A 318 -24.90 17.49 -35.36
N GLY A 319 -25.91 16.65 -35.06
CA GLY A 319 -26.20 15.44 -35.83
C GLY A 319 -27.20 15.63 -36.97
N TYR A 320 -28.00 16.70 -36.95
CA TYR A 320 -28.98 16.96 -38.01
C TYR A 320 -29.35 18.42 -38.13
N ILE A 321 -29.43 18.90 -39.37
CA ILE A 321 -30.05 20.17 -39.74
C ILE A 321 -30.90 19.91 -40.98
N GLY A 322 -32.19 20.17 -40.91
CA GLY A 322 -33.07 19.91 -42.03
C GLY A 322 -34.52 20.18 -41.68
N GLU A 323 -35.42 19.70 -42.53
CA GLU A 323 -36.85 19.76 -42.27
C GLU A 323 -37.20 19.04 -40.96
N HIS A 324 -38.37 19.34 -40.42
CA HIS A 324 -38.87 18.69 -39.23
C HIS A 324 -38.95 17.16 -39.42
N LEU A 325 -38.26 16.40 -38.57
CA LEU A 325 -38.28 14.92 -38.58
C LEU A 325 -39.70 14.37 -38.34
N PRO A 326 -40.03 13.16 -38.83
CA PRO A 326 -41.36 12.56 -38.67
C PRO A 326 -41.87 12.61 -37.22
N ASN A 327 -43.17 12.91 -37.05
CA ASN A 327 -43.83 12.95 -35.76
C ASN A 327 -45.32 12.56 -35.89
N PRO A 328 -46.01 12.23 -34.78
CA PRO A 328 -47.40 11.77 -34.82
C PRO A 328 -48.40 12.77 -35.44
N SER A 329 -48.08 14.06 -35.50
CA SER A 329 -48.96 15.11 -36.00
C SER A 329 -48.70 15.53 -37.46
N ARG A 330 -47.69 14.95 -38.11
CA ARG A 330 -47.41 15.11 -39.54
C ARG A 330 -47.02 13.74 -40.11
N ASN A 331 -48.05 12.95 -40.41
CA ASN A 331 -47.96 11.81 -41.33
C ASN A 331 -48.31 12.30 -42.74
#